data_AF-A0AAE3W7H9-F1
#
_entry.id   AF-A0AAE3W7H9-F1
#
_cell.length_a   1.000
_cell.length_b   1.000
_cell.length_c   1.000
_cell.angle_alpha   90.00
_cell.angle_beta   90.00
_cell.angle_gamma   90.00
#
_symmetry.space_group_name_H-M   'P 1'
#
loop_
_entity.id
_entity.type
_entity.pdbx_description
1 polymer ?
#
loop_
_entity_poly.entity_id
_entity_poly.type
_entity_poly.pdbx_seq_one_letter_code
_entity_poly.pdbx_strand_id
1 'polypeptide(L)'
;MNNDIPAVTAQGLDAELLLNADLLFLDEVMARVGVDGITAAYANAGLLAAVDQHAAAVRESLRDAGRAIDAPALAAYGRSIAAAARRAGRFLPDPGGAHVAPLDWLTAEWHLLRLVAVCMLAEDAAVL
;
A
#
# COMPACT_ATOMS: atom_id res chain seq x y z
N MET A 1 18.99 -4.00 -42.62
CA MET A 1 18.65 -3.39 -41.32
C MET A 1 17.78 -4.41 -40.61
N ASN A 2 18.41 -5.33 -39.86
CA ASN A 2 17.70 -6.41 -39.18
C ASN A 2 17.04 -5.83 -37.94
N ASN A 3 15.72 -5.68 -37.97
CA ASN A 3 14.92 -5.49 -36.77
C ASN A 3 14.60 -6.87 -36.21
N ASP A 4 15.50 -7.42 -35.40
CA ASP A 4 15.13 -8.51 -34.51
C ASP A 4 14.21 -7.94 -33.43
N ILE A 5 12.90 -8.14 -33.61
CA ILE A 5 11.92 -7.91 -32.54
C ILE A 5 12.20 -8.99 -31.47
N PRO A 6 12.58 -8.62 -30.24
CA PRO A 6 12.85 -9.62 -29.21
C PRO A 6 11.59 -10.45 -28.96
N ALA A 7 11.75 -11.78 -28.97
CA ALA A 7 10.66 -12.70 -28.67
C ALA A 7 10.26 -12.57 -27.19
N VAL A 8 9.15 -11.88 -26.94
CA VAL A 8 8.49 -11.86 -25.64
C VAL A 8 7.95 -13.25 -25.32
N THR A 9 8.32 -13.82 -24.18
CA THR A 9 7.88 -15.16 -23.72
C THR A 9 6.61 -15.06 -22.88
N ALA A 10 5.79 -16.11 -22.85
CA ALA A 10 4.58 -16.16 -22.02
C ALA A 10 4.85 -15.90 -20.52
N GLN A 11 5.93 -16.47 -19.97
CA GLN A 11 6.39 -16.15 -18.61
C GLN A 11 6.68 -14.66 -18.38
N GLY A 12 7.24 -13.97 -19.39
CA GLY A 12 7.50 -12.53 -19.31
C GLY A 12 6.21 -11.71 -19.28
N LEU A 13 5.21 -12.10 -20.08
CA LEU A 13 3.89 -11.47 -20.08
C LEU A 13 3.15 -11.67 -18.76
N ASP A 14 3.23 -12.86 -18.18
CA ASP A 14 2.59 -13.16 -16.89
C ASP A 14 3.20 -12.32 -15.76
N ALA A 15 4.53 -12.19 -15.72
CA ALA A 15 5.23 -11.39 -14.73
C ALA A 15 4.89 -9.89 -14.85
N GLU A 16 4.82 -9.37 -16.07
CA GLU A 16 4.43 -7.98 -16.33
C GLU A 16 2.97 -7.71 -15.92
N LEU A 17 2.06 -8.64 -16.24
CA LEU A 17 0.65 -8.55 -15.84
C LEU A 17 0.48 -8.57 -14.32
N LEU A 18 1.22 -9.43 -13.62
CA LEU A 18 1.24 -9.50 -12.16
C LEU A 18 1.75 -8.19 -11.54
N LEU A 19 2.85 -7.65 -12.05
CA LEU A 19 3.39 -6.38 -11.59
C LEU A 19 2.39 -5.24 -11.82
N ASN A 20 1.74 -5.19 -12.98
CA ASN A 20 0.69 -4.21 -13.27
C ASN A 20 -0.49 -4.33 -12.29
N ALA A 21 -0.88 -5.55 -11.92
CA ALA A 21 -1.93 -5.77 -10.93
C ALA A 21 -1.50 -5.36 -9.51
N ASP A 22 -0.21 -5.51 -9.18
CA ASP A 22 0.36 -5.07 -7.90
C ASP A 22 0.38 -3.55 -7.79
N LEU A 23 0.86 -2.87 -8.83
CA LEU A 23 0.84 -1.41 -8.91
C LEU A 23 -0.59 -0.87 -8.88
N LEU A 24 -1.51 -1.46 -9.66
CA LEU A 24 -2.92 -1.05 -9.66
C LEU A 24 -3.57 -1.18 -8.27
N PHE A 25 -3.22 -2.24 -7.52
CA PHE A 25 -3.70 -2.36 -6.15
C PHE A 25 -3.13 -1.26 -5.24
N LEU A 26 -1.84 -0.94 -5.37
CA LEU A 26 -1.22 0.11 -4.57
C LEU A 26 -1.79 1.49 -4.90
N ASP A 27 -2.00 1.82 -6.17
CA ASP A 27 -2.68 3.03 -6.64
C ASP A 27 -4.08 3.15 -6.03
N GLU A 28 -4.84 2.06 -6.06
CA GLU A 28 -6.20 2.02 -5.55
C GLU A 28 -6.24 2.23 -4.01
N VAL A 29 -5.28 1.66 -3.27
CA VAL A 29 -5.17 1.91 -1.82
C VAL A 29 -4.71 3.34 -1.55
N MET A 30 -3.80 3.88 -2.36
CA MET A 30 -3.37 5.27 -2.29
C MET A 30 -4.55 6.23 -2.45
N ALA A 31 -5.41 5.99 -3.46
CA ALA A 31 -6.60 6.80 -3.73
C ALA A 31 -7.67 6.69 -2.64
N ARG A 32 -7.80 5.53 -1.98
CA ARG A 32 -8.80 5.32 -0.91
C ARG A 32 -8.37 5.85 0.44
N VAL A 33 -7.11 5.67 0.83
CA VAL A 33 -6.66 5.97 2.19
C VAL A 33 -5.29 6.66 2.23
N GLY A 34 -4.43 6.44 1.25
CA GLY A 34 -3.05 6.93 1.28
C GLY A 34 -2.95 8.45 1.22
N VAL A 35 -3.58 9.11 0.24
CA VAL A 35 -3.49 10.57 0.06
C VAL A 35 -3.94 11.32 1.31
N ASP A 36 -5.17 11.05 1.78
CA ASP A 36 -5.74 11.73 2.94
C ASP A 36 -5.02 11.35 4.24
N GLY A 37 -4.66 10.08 4.40
CA GLY A 37 -3.99 9.58 5.60
C GLY A 37 -2.56 10.10 5.76
N ILE A 38 -1.78 10.15 4.67
CA ILE A 38 -0.42 10.72 4.67
C ILE A 38 -0.49 12.24 4.91
N THR A 39 -1.42 12.94 4.25
CA THR A 39 -1.63 14.38 4.47
C THR A 39 -1.99 14.67 5.93
N ALA A 40 -2.90 13.89 6.51
CA ALA A 40 -3.29 13.99 7.91
C ALA A 40 -2.12 13.69 8.86
N ALA A 41 -1.30 12.68 8.55
CA ALA A 41 -0.11 12.33 9.32
C ALA A 41 0.89 13.49 9.36
N TYR A 42 1.20 14.10 8.22
CA TYR A 42 2.09 15.27 8.18
C TYR A 42 1.53 16.49 8.93
N ALA A 43 0.20 16.60 9.06
CA ALA A 43 -0.45 17.66 9.83
C ALA A 43 -0.49 17.39 11.35
N ASN A 44 -0.17 16.18 11.81
CA ASN A 44 -0.25 15.81 13.23
C ASN A 44 0.88 14.84 13.65
N ALA A 45 1.82 15.32 14.47
CA ALA A 45 2.98 14.54 14.90
C ALA A 45 2.63 13.24 15.65
N GLY A 46 1.52 13.22 16.39
CA GLY A 46 1.05 12.01 17.08
C GLY A 46 0.56 10.94 16.09
N LEU A 47 -0.15 11.37 15.05
CA LEU A 47 -0.59 10.49 13.97
C LEU A 47 0.59 10.03 13.11
N LEU A 48 1.54 10.91 12.80
CA LEU A 48 2.76 10.54 12.10
C LEU A 48 3.52 9.44 12.86
N ALA A 49 3.70 9.60 14.16
CA ALA A 49 4.33 8.57 14.99
C ALA A 49 3.56 7.24 15.00
N ALA A 50 2.23 7.27 14.94
CA ALA A 50 1.42 6.06 14.83
C ALA A 50 1.58 5.37 13.46
N VAL A 51 1.59 6.14 12.38
CA VAL A 51 1.85 5.63 11.02
C VAL A 51 3.26 5.06 10.92
N ASP A 52 4.27 5.71 11.49
CA ASP A 52 5.65 5.22 11.52
C ASP A 52 5.79 3.89 12.27
N GLN A 53 5.07 3.71 13.38
CA GLN A 53 5.03 2.42 14.10
C GLN A 53 4.40 1.33 13.22
N HIS A 54 3.32 1.64 12.51
CA HIS A 54 2.74 0.72 11.54
C HIS A 54 3.72 0.40 10.41
N ALA A 55 4.43 1.39 9.87
CA ALA A 55 5.43 1.20 8.82
C ALA A 55 6.58 0.30 9.30
N ALA A 56 7.09 0.52 10.51
CA ALA A 56 8.08 -0.36 11.14
C ALA A 56 7.59 -1.81 11.22
N ALA A 57 6.34 -2.01 11.63
CA ALA A 57 5.76 -3.34 11.72
C ALA A 57 5.47 -3.98 10.34
N VAL A 58 5.27 -3.20 9.27
CA VAL A 58 5.23 -3.73 7.89
C VAL A 58 6.62 -4.17 7.46
N ARG A 59 7.63 -3.29 7.63
CA ARG A 59 9.03 -3.59 7.29
C ARG A 59 9.51 -4.87 7.98
N GLU A 60 9.19 -5.04 9.26
CA GLU A 60 9.54 -6.25 10.01
C GLU A 60 8.85 -7.50 9.45
N SER A 61 7.54 -7.43 9.17
CA SER A 61 6.82 -8.55 8.58
C SER A 61 7.37 -8.95 7.20
N LEU A 62 7.82 -8.00 6.38
CA LEU A 62 8.43 -8.30 5.09
C LEU A 62 9.83 -8.90 5.27
N ARG A 63 10.62 -8.35 6.21
CA ARG A 63 11.94 -8.87 6.57
C ARG A 63 11.88 -10.32 7.06
N ASP A 64 10.96 -10.63 7.98
CA ASP A 64 10.76 -11.97 8.51
C ASP A 64 10.34 -12.97 7.42
N ALA A 65 9.63 -12.49 6.40
CA ALA A 65 9.27 -13.27 5.22
C ALA A 65 10.37 -13.34 4.14
N GLY A 66 11.53 -12.70 4.37
CA GLY A 66 12.63 -12.63 3.39
C GLY A 66 12.30 -11.84 2.12
N ARG A 67 11.37 -10.88 2.21
CA ARG A 67 10.89 -10.08 1.06
C ARG A 67 11.50 -8.68 1.10
N ALA A 68 11.85 -8.16 -0.08
CA ALA A 68 12.24 -6.77 -0.24
C ALA A 68 11.05 -5.82 -0.03
N ILE A 69 11.32 -4.53 0.13
CA ILE A 69 10.28 -3.48 0.12
C ILE A 69 10.12 -3.04 -1.34
N ASP A 70 9.29 -3.77 -2.09
CA ASP A 70 8.98 -3.52 -3.49
C ASP A 70 7.45 -3.59 -3.73
N ALA A 71 7.01 -3.25 -4.96
CA ALA A 71 5.59 -3.25 -5.30
C ALA A 71 4.90 -4.61 -5.03
N PRO A 72 5.43 -5.76 -5.48
CA PRO A 72 4.81 -7.05 -5.19
C PRO A 72 4.75 -7.38 -3.69
N ALA A 73 5.77 -6.98 -2.92
CA ALA A 73 5.80 -7.18 -1.48
C ALA A 73 4.72 -6.39 -0.75
N LEU A 74 4.69 -5.09 -1.00
CA LEU A 74 3.75 -4.16 -0.40
C LEU A 74 2.30 -4.46 -0.84
N ALA A 75 2.08 -4.77 -2.12
CA ALA A 75 0.75 -5.09 -2.63
C ALA A 75 0.20 -6.38 -2.00
N ALA A 76 1.00 -7.43 -1.91
CA ALA A 76 0.59 -8.67 -1.26
C ALA A 76 0.31 -8.47 0.24
N TYR A 77 1.15 -7.69 0.94
CA TYR A 77 0.92 -7.35 2.34
C TYR A 77 -0.38 -6.55 2.51
N GLY A 78 -0.58 -5.48 1.74
CA GLY A 78 -1.78 -4.65 1.77
C GLY A 78 -3.04 -5.44 1.46
N ARG A 79 -3.01 -6.33 0.45
CA ARG A 79 -4.13 -7.24 0.15
C ARG A 79 -4.47 -8.15 1.34
N SER A 80 -3.46 -8.64 2.07
CA SER A 80 -3.70 -9.45 3.27
C SER A 80 -4.41 -8.67 4.37
N ILE A 81 -4.03 -7.40 4.59
CA ILE A 81 -4.68 -6.50 5.55
C ILE A 81 -6.13 -6.21 5.13
N ALA A 82 -6.34 -5.81 3.88
CA ALA A 82 -7.67 -5.54 3.34
C ALA A 82 -8.58 -6.78 3.40
N ALA A 83 -8.04 -7.97 3.10
CA ALA A 83 -8.78 -9.22 3.20
C ALA A 83 -9.12 -9.56 4.67
N ALA A 84 -8.22 -9.32 5.61
CA ALA A 84 -8.48 -9.54 7.04
C ALA A 84 -9.55 -8.57 7.58
N ALA A 85 -9.47 -7.29 7.22
CA ALA A 85 -10.48 -6.29 7.55
C ALA A 85 -11.87 -6.69 7.02
N ARG A 86 -11.93 -7.09 5.74
CA ARG A 86 -13.17 -7.53 5.09
C ARG A 86 -13.79 -8.75 5.79
N ARG A 87 -12.98 -9.73 6.20
CA ARG A 87 -13.47 -10.89 6.99
C ARG A 87 -14.03 -10.47 8.35
N ALA A 88 -13.54 -9.37 8.91
CA ALA A 88 -14.03 -8.79 10.15
C ALA A 88 -15.20 -7.80 9.95
N GLY A 89 -15.78 -7.71 8.75
CA GLY A 89 -16.88 -6.81 8.43
C GLY A 89 -16.49 -5.34 8.32
N ARG A 90 -15.19 -5.02 8.18
CA ARG A 90 -14.68 -3.67 7.98
C ARG A 90 -14.24 -3.49 6.54
N PHE A 91 -14.59 -2.36 5.94
CA PHE A 91 -14.33 -2.07 4.53
C PHE A 91 -13.47 -0.82 4.40
N LEU A 92 -12.74 -0.74 3.28
CA LEU A 92 -12.06 0.50 2.92
C LEU A 92 -13.10 1.55 2.51
N PRO A 93 -12.85 2.83 2.80
CA PRO A 93 -13.68 3.90 2.29
C PRO A 93 -13.64 3.94 0.75
N ASP A 94 -14.66 4.56 0.15
CA ASP A 94 -14.61 4.93 -1.26
C ASP A 94 -13.46 5.91 -1.53
N PRO A 95 -12.91 5.94 -2.75
CA PRO A 95 -11.87 6.92 -3.12
C PRO A 95 -12.31 8.35 -2.80
N GLY A 96 -11.47 9.10 -2.06
CA GLY A 96 -11.79 10.45 -1.58
C GLY A 96 -12.89 10.55 -0.51
N GLY A 97 -13.39 9.41 -0.01
CA GLY A 97 -14.37 9.32 1.06
C GLY A 97 -13.76 9.07 2.45
N ALA A 98 -12.43 9.08 2.56
CA ALA A 98 -11.75 8.88 3.82
C ALA A 98 -11.85 10.09 4.75
N HIS A 99 -11.53 9.86 6.02
CA HIS A 99 -11.48 10.89 7.05
C HIS A 99 -10.66 12.11 6.60
N VAL A 100 -11.23 13.30 6.64
CA VAL A 100 -10.56 14.51 6.12
C VAL A 100 -9.78 15.23 7.23
N ALA A 101 -10.14 15.02 8.50
CA ALA A 101 -9.48 15.67 9.63
C ALA A 101 -8.43 14.77 10.30
N PRO A 102 -7.27 15.30 10.73
CA PRO A 102 -6.25 14.49 11.43
C PRO A 102 -6.73 13.80 12.71
N LEU A 103 -7.68 14.41 13.42
CA LEU A 103 -8.24 13.81 14.65
C LEU A 103 -9.07 12.57 14.36
N ASP A 104 -9.77 12.53 13.23
CA ASP A 104 -10.55 11.37 12.81
C ASP A 104 -9.62 10.18 12.53
N TRP A 105 -8.47 10.45 11.89
CA TRP A 105 -7.42 9.46 11.65
C TRP A 105 -6.78 8.89 12.92
N LEU A 106 -6.62 9.70 13.97
CA LEU A 106 -6.13 9.21 15.27
C LEU A 106 -7.06 8.16 15.89
N THR A 107 -8.35 8.22 15.55
CA THR A 107 -9.37 7.24 15.98
C THR A 107 -9.70 6.20 14.92
N ALA A 108 -9.03 6.26 13.75
CA ALA A 108 -9.27 5.33 12.67
C ALA A 108 -8.89 3.91 13.08
N GLU A 109 -9.60 2.95 12.48
CA GLU A 109 -9.33 1.54 12.69
C GLU A 109 -7.90 1.19 12.25
N TRP A 110 -7.25 0.31 13.01
CA TRP A 110 -5.83 -0.02 12.83
C TRP A 110 -5.47 -0.47 11.40
N HIS A 111 -6.39 -1.10 10.69
CA HIS A 111 -6.17 -1.59 9.33
C HIS A 111 -6.06 -0.44 8.33
N LEU A 112 -6.74 0.69 8.56
CA LEU A 112 -6.61 1.90 7.75
C LEU A 112 -5.24 2.53 7.99
N LEU A 113 -4.82 2.70 9.25
CA LEU A 113 -3.48 3.20 9.59
C LEU A 113 -2.36 2.31 9.03
N ARG A 114 -2.57 0.99 9.06
CA ARG A 114 -1.63 0.03 8.48
C ARG A 114 -1.54 0.17 6.95
N LEU A 115 -2.64 0.47 6.27
CA LEU A 115 -2.64 0.69 4.82
C LEU A 115 -2.07 2.06 4.43
N VAL A 116 -2.28 3.11 5.23
CA VAL A 116 -1.57 4.39 5.09
C VAL A 116 -0.06 4.17 5.18
N ALA A 117 0.39 3.36 6.15
CA ALA A 117 1.80 3.00 6.26
C ALA A 117 2.33 2.21 5.04
N VAL A 118 1.50 1.36 4.41
CA VAL A 118 1.87 0.68 3.16
C VAL A 118 2.05 1.69 2.02
N CYS A 119 1.14 2.68 1.90
CA CYS A 119 1.25 3.76 0.92
C CYS A 119 2.50 4.60 1.14
N MET A 120 2.82 4.97 2.39
CA MET A 120 4.03 5.73 2.71
C MET A 120 5.31 4.94 2.35
N LEU A 121 5.32 3.63 2.59
CA LEU A 121 6.44 2.77 2.18
C LEU A 121 6.57 2.63 0.66
N ALA A 122 5.45 2.65 -0.06
CA ALA A 122 5.44 2.58 -1.51
C ALA A 122 5.99 3.87 -2.15
N GLU A 123 5.62 5.04 -1.61
CA GLU A 123 6.21 6.34 -1.96
C GLU A 123 7.71 6.37 -1.64
N ASP A 124 8.10 5.96 -0.42
CA ASP A 124 9.51 5.90 0.00
C ASP A 124 10.36 4.99 -0.91
N ALA A 125 9.75 3.92 -1.44
CA ALA A 125 10.39 2.97 -2.35
C ALA A 125 10.30 3.38 -3.83
N ALA A 126 9.66 4.53 -4.14
CA ALA A 126 9.41 5.03 -5.49
C ALA A 126 8.71 4.00 -6.40
N VAL A 127 7.72 3.29 -5.84
CA VAL A 127 6.85 2.35 -6.58
C VAL A 127 5.40 2.85 -6.68
N LEU A 128 5.12 4.02 -6.13
CA LEU A 128 3.99 4.92 -6.38
C LEU A 128 4.60 6.31 -6.63
#